data_AF-A0A445G9P3-F1
#
_entry.id   AF-A0A445G9P3-F1
#
_cell.length_a   1.000
_cell.length_b   1.000
_cell.length_c   1.000
_cell.angle_alpha   90.00
_cell.angle_beta   90.00
_cell.angle_gamma   90.00
#
_symmetry.space_group_name_H-M   'P 1'
#
loop_
_entity.id
_entity.type
_entity.pdbx_description
1 polymer ?
#
loop_
_entity_poly.entity_id
_entity_poly.type
_entity_poly.pdbx_seq_one_letter_code
_entity_poly.pdbx_strand_id
1 'polypeptide(L)'
;FHQCQVVGRALPTEADQHPKIYRMKLWATNEVRAKSKFWYFLRKLKKVKKSNDQVLAIKEVQSPFFEVYFLIKKKKAHDFS
;
A
#
# COMPACT_ATOMS: atom_id res chain seq x y z
N PHE A 1 -5.39 -15.66 2.34
CA PHE A 1 -4.80 -14.36 2.71
C PHE A 1 -4.51 -13.60 1.43
N HIS A 2 -4.79 -12.30 1.42
CA HIS A 2 -4.62 -11.43 0.27
C HIS A 2 -3.43 -10.51 0.52
N GLN A 3 -2.74 -10.13 -0.55
CA GLN A 3 -1.68 -9.15 -0.45
C GLN A 3 -2.32 -7.76 -0.55
N CYS A 4 -2.22 -6.96 0.50
CA CYS A 4 -2.72 -5.59 0.53
C CYS A 4 -1.53 -4.62 0.54
N GLN A 5 -1.57 -3.63 -0.33
CA GLN A 5 -0.68 -2.49 -0.31
C GLN A 5 -1.35 -1.34 0.42
N VAL A 6 -0.76 -0.91 1.53
CA VAL A 6 -1.25 0.21 2.34
C VAL A 6 -0.25 1.36 2.21
N VAL A 7 -0.78 2.55 1.94
CA VAL A 7 -0.02 3.81 1.87
C VAL A 7 -0.56 4.77 2.91
N GLY A 8 0.32 5.36 3.71
CA GLY A 8 -0.05 6.33 4.73
C GLY A 8 1.07 7.33 5.00
N ARG A 9 0.72 8.45 5.64
CA ARG A 9 1.65 9.51 6.02
C ARG A 9 1.21 10.16 7.33
N ALA A 10 2.13 10.88 7.97
CA ALA A 10 1.76 11.79 9.05
C ALA A 10 0.87 12.91 8.54
N LEU A 11 0.07 13.46 9.44
CA LEU A 11 -0.70 14.66 9.16
C LEU A 11 0.28 15.83 8.94
N PRO A 12 0.07 16.64 7.90
CA PRO A 12 0.85 17.86 7.70
C PRO A 12 0.71 18.77 8.92
N THR A 13 1.83 19.32 9.38
CA THR A 13 1.87 20.33 10.46
C THR A 13 2.64 21.55 9.98
N GLU A 14 2.53 22.68 10.68
CA GLU A 14 3.24 23.92 10.30
C GLU A 14 4.75 23.72 10.21
N ALA A 15 5.31 22.84 11.05
CA ALA A 15 6.72 22.48 11.05
C ALA A 15 7.12 21.48 9.93
N ASP A 16 6.20 20.64 9.46
CA ASP A 16 6.44 19.67 8.39
C ASP A 16 5.20 19.58 7.47
N GLN A 17 5.23 20.41 6.42
CA GLN A 17 4.14 20.51 5.43
C GLN A 17 4.10 19.31 4.49
N HIS A 18 5.21 18.59 4.32
CA HIS A 18 5.36 17.48 3.39
C HIS A 18 5.88 16.22 4.08
N PRO A 19 5.09 15.64 5.00
CA PRO A 19 5.52 14.48 5.76
C PRO A 19 5.77 13.28 4.85
N LYS A 20 6.78 12.49 5.24
CA LYS A 20 7.21 11.32 4.47
C LYS A 20 6.06 10.31 4.28
N ILE A 21 5.89 9.88 3.04
CA ILE A 21 4.89 8.87 2.68
C ILE A 21 5.49 7.48 2.88
N TYR A 22 4.79 6.64 3.62
CA TYR A 22 5.13 5.24 3.86
C TYR A 22 4.23 4.32 3.04
N ARG A 23 4.85 3.36 2.35
CA ARG A 23 4.15 2.31 1.60
C ARG A 23 4.60 0.95 2.10
N MET A 24 3.63 0.09 2.39
CA MET A 24 3.90 -1.25 2.90
C MET A 24 3.02 -2.28 2.19
N LYS A 25 3.63 -3.42 1.85
CA LYS A 25 2.92 -4.60 1.35
C LYS A 25 2.73 -5.56 2.51
N LEU A 26 1.49 -5.95 2.77
CA LEU A 26 1.06 -6.70 3.94
C LEU A 26 0.16 -7.84 3.52
N TRP A 27 0.32 -9.00 4.13
CA TRP A 27 -0.65 -10.09 4.00
C TRP A 27 -1.74 -9.95 5.06
N ALA A 28 -2.99 -9.81 4.62
CA ALA A 28 -4.16 -9.68 5.50
C ALA A 28 -5.36 -10.43 4.92
N THR A 29 -6.36 -10.70 5.76
CA THR A 29 -7.63 -11.27 5.30
C THR A 29 -8.55 -10.19 4.76
N ASN A 30 -8.65 -9.07 5.47
CA ASN A 30 -9.52 -7.93 5.13
C ASN A 30 -8.74 -6.61 5.28
N GLU A 31 -9.25 -5.53 4.68
CA GLU A 31 -8.64 -4.20 4.75
C GLU A 31 -8.47 -3.67 6.18
N VAL A 32 -9.42 -3.93 7.07
CA VAL A 32 -9.36 -3.51 8.48
C VAL A 32 -8.14 -4.13 9.18
N ARG A 33 -7.90 -5.43 8.93
CA ARG A 33 -6.72 -6.14 9.45
C ARG A 33 -5.43 -5.60 8.82
N ALA A 34 -5.46 -5.21 7.54
CA ALA A 34 -4.32 -4.58 6.87
C ALA A 34 -3.96 -3.23 7.50
N LYS A 35 -4.96 -2.36 7.77
CA LYS A 35 -4.77 -1.08 8.48
C LYS A 35 -4.13 -1.30 9.85
N SER A 36 -4.66 -2.23 10.65
CA SER A 36 -4.12 -2.51 11.99
C SER A 36 -2.67 -3.01 11.93
N LYS A 37 -2.33 -3.91 11.00
CA LYS A 37 -0.95 -4.36 10.79
C LYS A 37 -0.04 -3.21 10.37
N PHE A 38 -0.49 -2.35 9.46
CA PHE A 38 0.27 -1.18 9.02
C PHE A 38 0.69 -0.30 10.19
N TRP A 39 -0.26 0.08 11.06
CA TRP A 39 0.03 0.89 12.25
C TRP A 39 0.92 0.18 13.26
N TYR A 40 0.74 -1.14 13.45
CA TYR A 40 1.58 -1.92 14.34
C TYR A 40 3.07 -1.84 13.94
N PHE A 41 3.37 -2.02 12.65
CA PHE A 41 4.74 -1.96 12.16
C PHE A 41 5.28 -0.53 12.16
N LEU A 42 4.50 0.48 11.75
CA LEU A 42 4.93 1.87 11.79
C LEU A 42 5.24 2.36 13.20
N ARG A 43 4.45 1.94 14.20
CA ARG A 43 4.74 2.24 15.61
C ARG A 43 6.09 1.67 16.04
N LYS A 44 6.40 0.44 15.61
CA LYS A 44 7.65 -0.25 15.96
C LYS A 44 8.88 0.32 15.23
N LEU A 45 8.72 0.74 13.98
CA LEU A 45 9.84 1.18 13.12
C LEU A 45 10.10 2.69 13.19
N LYS A 46 9.06 3.50 13.31
CA LYS A 46 9.15 4.96 13.13
C LYS A 46 8.52 5.77 14.26
N LYS A 47 8.04 5.12 15.35
CA LYS A 47 7.33 5.77 16.47
C LYS A 47 6.10 6.58 16.04
N VAL A 48 5.55 6.21 14.88
CA VAL A 48 4.38 6.82 14.24
C VAL A 48 3.09 6.28 14.88
N LYS A 49 2.06 7.12 15.04
CA LYS A 49 0.85 6.80 15.81
C LYS A 49 -0.40 7.10 15.00
N LYS A 50 -1.33 6.13 14.94
CA LYS A 50 -2.62 6.26 14.23
C LYS A 50 -3.38 7.59 14.46
N SER A 51 -3.25 8.25 15.62
CA SER A 51 -3.91 9.53 15.91
C SER A 51 -3.38 10.71 15.09
N ASN A 52 -2.11 10.71 14.72
CA ASN A 52 -1.42 11.84 14.08
C ASN A 52 -1.12 11.55 12.61
N ASP A 53 -1.72 10.51 12.06
CA ASP A 53 -1.40 9.98 10.75
C ASP A 53 -2.67 9.60 9.99
N GLN A 54 -2.59 9.63 8.67
CA GLN A 54 -3.69 9.29 7.77
C GLN A 54 -3.29 8.19 6.79
N VAL A 55 -4.24 7.28 6.52
CA VAL A 55 -4.11 6.33 5.41
C VAL A 55 -4.54 7.03 4.14
N LEU A 56 -3.67 7.07 3.14
CA LEU A 56 -3.94 7.69 1.84
C LEU A 56 -4.65 6.72 0.89
N ALA A 57 -4.18 5.47 0.85
CA ALA A 57 -4.72 4.47 -0.06
C ALA A 57 -4.52 3.06 0.48
N ILE A 58 -5.49 2.19 0.19
CA ILE A 58 -5.38 0.75 0.36
C ILE A 58 -5.73 0.13 -0.96
N LYS A 59 -4.85 -0.73 -1.46
CA LYS A 59 -5.07 -1.47 -2.69
C LYS A 59 -4.87 -2.95 -2.41
N GLU A 60 -5.83 -3.78 -2.78
CA GLU A 60 -5.59 -5.21 -2.87
C GLU A 60 -4.74 -5.50 -4.10
N VAL A 61 -3.60 -6.13 -3.87
CA VAL A 61 -2.70 -6.60 -4.92
C VAL A 61 -3.13 -8.03 -5.23
N GLN A 62 -3.94 -8.17 -6.27
CA GLN A 62 -4.19 -9.46 -6.88
C GLN A 62 -2.84 -9.99 -7.41
N SER A 63 -2.62 -11.29 -7.29
CA SER A 63 -1.33 -11.93 -7.58
C SER A 63 -0.68 -11.35 -8.85
N PRO A 64 0.61 -10.97 -8.81
CA PRO A 64 1.30 -10.42 -9.98
C PRO A 64 1.29 -11.39 -11.15
N PHE A 65 1.05 -12.68 -10.90
CA PHE A 65 0.89 -13.66 -11.97
C PHE A 65 -0.20 -13.26 -12.96
N PHE A 66 -1.34 -12.75 -12.49
CA PHE A 66 -2.43 -12.33 -13.37
C PHE A 66 -2.09 -11.05 -14.15
N GLU A 67 -1.50 -10.04 -13.50
CA GLU A 67 -1.06 -8.80 -14.17
C GLU A 67 0.02 -9.07 -15.22
N VAL A 68 1.02 -9.91 -14.88
CA VAL A 68 2.09 -10.31 -15.81
C VAL A 68 1.53 -11.12 -16.97
N TYR A 69 0.62 -12.07 -16.71
CA TYR A 69 -0.04 -12.84 -17.77
C TYR A 69 -0.86 -11.95 -18.70
N PHE A 70 -1.59 -10.98 -18.15
CA PHE A 70 -2.36 -10.01 -18.94
C PHE A 70 -1.45 -9.06 -19.74
N LEU A 71 -0.34 -8.61 -19.16
CA LEU A 71 0.63 -7.76 -19.84
C LEU A 71 1.34 -8.50 -20.99
N ILE A 72 1.74 -9.75 -20.77
CA ILE A 72 2.34 -10.62 -21.79
C ILE A 72 1.34 -10.83 -22.95
N LYS A 73 0.07 -11.08 -22.64
CA LYS A 73 -1.00 -11.20 -23.65
C LYS A 73 -1.25 -9.88 -24.39
N LYS A 74 -1.24 -8.73 -23.70
CA LYS A 74 -1.39 -7.41 -24.32
C LYS A 74 -0.23 -7.05 -25.25
N LYS A 75 1.02 -7.38 -24.86
CA LYS A 75 2.21 -7.10 -25.68
C LYS A 75 2.18 -7.91 -26.98
N LYS A 76 1.83 -9.20 -26.92
CA LYS A 76 1.67 -10.04 -28.11
C LYS A 76 0.56 -9.58 -29.09
N ALA A 77 -0.45 -8.85 -28.61
CA ALA A 77 -1.53 -8.36 -29.47
C ALA A 77 -1.16 -7.08 -30.26
N HIS A 78 -0.15 -6.31 -29.81
CA HIS A 78 0.30 -5.09 -30.47
C HIS A 78 1.40 -5.36 -31.52
N ASP A 79 2.14 -6.46 -31.38
CA ASP A 79 3.23 -6.81 -32.31
C ASP A 79 2.75 -7.57 -33.57
N PHE A 80 1.42 -7.72 -33.76
CA PHE A 80 0.81 -8.48 -34.86
C PHE A 80 -0.05 -7.62 -35.81
N SER A 81 0.09 -6.30 -35.77
CA SER A 81 -0.56 -5.32 -36.67
C SER A 81 0.45 -4.54 -37.47
#